data_AF-A0A2P5MDV7-F1
#
_entry.id   AF-A0A2P5MDV7-F1
#
_cell.length_a   1.000
_cell.length_b   1.000
_cell.length_c   1.000
_cell.angle_alpha   90.00
_cell.angle_beta   90.00
_cell.angle_gamma   90.00
#
_symmetry.space_group_name_H-M   'P 1'
#
loop_
_entity.id
_entity.type
_entity.pdbx_description
1 polymer ?
#
loop_
_entity_poly.entity_id
_entity_poly.type
_entity_poly.pdbx_seq_one_letter_code
_entity_poly.pdbx_strand_id
1 'polypeptide(L)' 'MVVEAFYRYGYRGRSMLAIRAPFAMGADGADIIGRAIETGARHYVVVSIARQISGPIHSGEPLGVELRASDACEESSG' A
#
# COMPACT_ATOMS: atom_id res chain seq x y z
N MET A 1 -9.51 -3.83 2.60
CA MET A 1 -9.45 -2.95 3.79
C MET A 1 -9.20 -1.52 3.36
N VAL A 2 -9.95 -0.57 3.89
CA VAL A 2 -9.79 0.85 3.51
C VAL A 2 -8.56 1.44 4.19
N VAL A 3 -7.70 2.12 3.41
CA VAL A 3 -6.53 2.83 3.91
C VAL A 3 -6.52 4.28 3.43
N GLU A 4 -5.95 5.18 4.24
CA GLU A 4 -5.66 6.54 3.81
C GLU A 4 -4.41 6.54 2.92
N ALA A 5 -4.49 7.16 1.75
CA ALA A 5 -3.38 7.34 0.84
C ALA A 5 -2.99 8.81 0.74
N PHE A 6 -1.68 9.08 0.68
CA PHE A 6 -1.14 10.43 0.61
C PHE A 6 -0.82 10.84 -0.84
N TYR A 7 0.13 10.16 -1.49
CA TYR A 7 0.57 10.48 -2.84
C TYR A 7 1.28 9.29 -3.50
N ARG A 8 1.33 9.30 -4.84
CA ARG A 8 2.12 8.34 -5.63
C ARG A 8 3.54 8.85 -5.83
N TYR A 9 4.52 7.95 -5.87
CA TYR A 9 5.92 8.31 -6.10
C TYR A 9 6.71 7.16 -6.74
N GLY A 10 7.82 7.49 -7.38
CA GLY A 10 8.76 6.51 -7.93
C GLY A 10 9.87 6.17 -6.94
N TYR A 11 10.21 4.89 -6.79
CA TYR A 11 11.35 4.46 -5.97
C TYR A 11 12.08 3.28 -6.59
N ARG A 12 13.35 3.50 -6.98
CA ARG A 12 14.19 2.49 -7.67
C ARG A 12 13.48 1.82 -8.86
N GLY A 13 12.85 2.62 -9.71
CA GLY A 13 12.13 2.15 -10.90
C GLY A 13 10.74 1.55 -10.63
N ARG A 14 10.28 1.53 -9.37
CA ARG A 14 8.94 1.04 -8.99
C ARG A 14 7.95 2.17 -8.78
N SER A 15 6.69 1.94 -9.15
CA SER A 15 5.57 2.83 -8.87
C SER A 15 4.97 2.50 -7.51
N MET A 16 5.07 3.45 -6.58
CA MET A 16 4.68 3.28 -5.18
C MET A 16 3.50 4.18 -4.82
N LEU A 17 2.77 3.79 -3.79
CA LEU A 17 1.79 4.63 -3.09
C LEU A 17 2.21 4.81 -1.64
N ALA A 18 2.27 6.06 -1.17
CA ALA A 18 2.43 6.36 0.25
C ALA A 18 1.05 6.21 0.93
N ILE A 19 0.95 5.36 1.94
CA ILE A 19 -0.27 5.13 2.72
C ILE A 19 -0.01 5.36 4.20
N ARG A 20 -1.09 5.58 4.95
CA ARG A 20 -1.09 5.46 6.41
C ARG A 20 -1.10 3.98 6.79
N ALA A 21 -0.16 3.56 7.63
CA ALA A 21 -0.11 2.20 8.15
C ALA A 21 -1.44 1.82 8.84
N PRO A 22 -2.16 0.79 8.35
CA PRO A 22 -3.46 0.43 8.93
C PRO A 22 -3.34 -0.28 10.29
N PHE A 23 -2.16 -0.80 10.62
CA PHE A 23 -1.85 -1.47 11.88
C PHE A 23 -0.34 -1.46 12.11
N ALA A 24 0.08 -1.78 13.34
CA ALA A 24 1.49 -1.92 13.68
C ALA A 24 2.08 -3.21 13.07
N MET A 25 3.30 -3.14 12.55
CA MET A 25 3.99 -4.23 11.88
C MET A 25 5.45 -4.33 12.32
N GLY A 26 6.03 -5.51 12.07
CA GLY A 26 7.47 -5.75 12.23
C GLY A 26 8.32 -4.83 11.35
N ALA A 27 9.64 -4.88 11.56
CA ALA A 27 10.57 -3.98 10.86
C ALA A 27 10.61 -4.18 9.33
N ASP A 28 10.30 -5.39 8.86
CA ASP A 28 10.17 -5.74 7.45
C ASP A 28 8.80 -5.36 6.86
N GLY A 29 7.79 -5.12 7.71
CA GLY A 29 6.42 -4.86 7.31
C GLY A 29 5.75 -6.04 6.60
N ALA A 30 6.28 -7.26 6.70
CA ALA A 30 5.83 -8.39 5.88
C ALA A 30 4.33 -8.69 6.03
N ASP A 31 3.74 -8.33 7.17
CA ASP A 31 2.34 -8.58 7.53
C ASP A 31 1.31 -8.01 6.53
N ILE A 32 1.62 -6.91 5.82
CA ILE A 32 0.69 -6.29 4.86
C ILE A 32 0.88 -6.81 3.42
N ILE A 33 1.98 -7.49 3.12
CA ILE A 33 2.23 -8.04 1.78
C ILE A 33 1.19 -9.12 1.45
N GLY A 34 0.63 -9.07 0.24
CA GLY A 34 -0.45 -9.94 -0.22
C GLY A 34 -1.85 -9.53 0.26
N ARG A 35 -1.97 -8.54 1.14
CA ARG A 35 -3.30 -8.08 1.60
C ARG A 35 -3.97 -7.16 0.58
N ALA A 36 -5.28 -7.32 0.46
CA ALA A 36 -6.12 -6.42 -0.33
C ALA A 36 -6.37 -5.11 0.42
N ILE A 37 -6.09 -3.99 -0.25
CA ILE A 37 -6.36 -2.64 0.25
C ILE A 37 -7.26 -1.88 -0.72
N GLU A 38 -7.96 -0.90 -0.18
CA GLU A 38 -8.87 -0.03 -0.88
C GLU A 38 -8.47 1.41 -0.58
N THR A 39 -8.35 2.23 -1.61
CA THR A 39 -8.02 3.64 -1.49
C THR A 39 -8.87 4.43 -2.48
N GLY A 40 -9.75 5.29 -1.98
CA GLY A 40 -10.80 5.90 -2.78
C GLY A 40 -11.69 4.81 -3.40
N ALA A 41 -11.91 4.86 -4.71
CA ALA A 41 -12.75 3.89 -5.44
C ALA A 41 -11.93 2.75 -6.12
N ARG A 42 -10.70 2.47 -5.66
CA ARG A 42 -9.83 1.49 -6.32
C ARG A 42 -9.34 0.42 -5.35
N HIS A 43 -9.32 -0.83 -5.84
CA HIS A 43 -8.91 -2.01 -5.09
C HIS A 43 -7.55 -2.50 -5.58
N TYR A 44 -6.68 -2.84 -4.64
CA TYR A 44 -5.32 -3.30 -4.92
C TYR A 44 -4.91 -4.45 -4.02
N VAL A 45 -3.88 -5.17 -4.43
CA VAL A 45 -3.09 -6.05 -3.56
C VAL A 45 -1.73 -5.42 -3.34
N VAL A 46 -1.28 -5.40 -2.08
CA VAL A 46 0.08 -4.97 -1.73
C VAL A 46 1.07 -6.03 -2.19
N VAL A 47 2.02 -5.65 -3.04
CA VAL A 47 3.02 -6.57 -3.61
C VAL A 47 4.32 -6.50 -2.84
N SER A 48 4.74 -5.29 -2.47
CA SER A 48 5.97 -5.08 -1.72
C SER A 48 5.90 -3.80 -0.91
N ILE A 49 6.84 -3.65 0.03
CA ILE A 49 7.05 -2.42 0.78
C ILE A 49 8.43 -1.89 0.44
N ALA A 50 8.55 -0.56 0.37
CA ALA A 50 9.84 0.09 0.24
C ALA A 50 9.89 1.33 1.12
N ARG A 51 10.94 1.43 1.94
CA ARG A 51 11.08 2.52 2.91
C ARG A 51 12.54 2.91 3.07
N GLN A 52 12.74 4.19 3.38
CA GLN A 52 14.07 4.77 3.64
C GLN A 52 14.52 4.57 5.09
N ILE A 53 13.57 4.33 6.01
CA ILE A 53 13.80 4.20 7.45
C ILE A 53 13.72 2.74 7.90
N SER A 54 14.57 2.37 8.87
CA SER A 54 14.62 1.06 9.51
C SER A 54 13.86 1.06 10.85
N GLY A 55 13.35 -0.10 11.28
CA GLY A 55 12.69 -0.28 12.57
C GLY A 55 11.20 -0.65 12.42
N PRO A 56 10.48 -0.92 13.52
CA PRO A 56 9.04 -1.24 13.48
C PRO A 56 8.23 -0.17 12.72
N ILE A 57 7.06 -0.55 12.22
CA ILE A 57 6.08 0.39 11.66
C ILE A 57 4.96 0.50 12.67
N HIS A 58 4.73 1.69 13.22
CA HIS A 58 3.58 1.89 14.10
C HIS A 58 2.31 2.14 13.29
N SER A 59 1.16 1.81 13.88
CA SER A 59 -0.13 2.18 13.30
C SER A 59 -0.20 3.69 13.10
N GLY A 60 -0.67 4.13 11.94
CA GLY A 60 -0.78 5.56 11.62
C GLY A 60 0.46 6.19 10.98
N GLU A 61 1.61 5.51 10.94
CA GLU A 61 2.81 6.05 10.31
C GLU A 61 2.77 5.96 8.77
N PRO A 62 3.45 6.86 8.04
CA PRO A 62 3.53 6.78 6.60
C PRO A 62 4.42 5.62 6.15
N LEU A 63 3.92 4.80 5.22
CA LEU A 63 4.72 3.75 4.58
C LEU A 63 4.48 3.68 3.07
N GLY A 64 5.51 3.23 2.36
CA GLY A 64 5.49 3.06 0.92
C GLY A 64 5.13 1.65 0.50
N VAL A 65 4.04 1.49 -0.27
CA VAL A 65 3.61 0.20 -0.81
C VAL A 65 3.63 0.18 -2.34
N GLU A 66 4.12 -0.92 -2.89
CA GLU A 66 3.94 -1.26 -4.29
C GLU A 66 2.61 -2.00 -4.43
N LEU A 67 1.82 -1.64 -5.44
CA LEU A 67 0.46 -2.12 -5.60
C LEU A 67 0.27 -2.77 -6.96
N ARG A 68 -0.47 -3.87 -6.97
CA ARG A 68 -1.07 -4.44 -8.18
C ARG A 68 -2.57 -4.16 -8.13
N ALA A 69 -3.16 -3.74 -9.25
CA ALA A 69 -4.61 -3.64 -9.35
C ALA A 69 -5.23 -5.02 -9.07
N SER A 70 -6.25 -5.06 -8.24
CA SER A 70 -7.07 -6.26 -8.11
C SER A 70 -8.05 -6.27 -9.28
N ASP A 71 -8.19 -7.38 -9.99
CA ASP A 71 -9.12 -7.54 -11.12
C ASP A 71 -10.62 -7.44 -10.72
N ALA A 72 -10.92 -6.96 -9.52
CA ALA A 72 -12.27 -6.77 -8.99
C ALA A 72 -12.90 -5.43 -9.40
N CYS A 73 -12.49 -4.84 -10.53
CA CYS A 73 -13.15 -3.66 -11.09
C CYS A 73 -13.08 -3.64 -12.62
N GLU A 74 -13.57 -4.71 -13.25
CA GLU A 74 -14.37 -4.54 -14.46
C GLU A 74 -15.82 -4.47 -14.01
N GLU A 75 -16.40 -3.27 -13.96
CA GLU A 75 -17.77 -3.05 -14.40
C GLU A 75 -18.04 -1.55 -14.61
N SER A 76 -18.28 -1.24 -15.90
CA SER A 76 -19.18 -0.21 -16.40
C SER A 76 -18.76 1.25 -16.40
N SER A 77 -18.25 1.68 -17.57
CA SER A 77 -18.68 2.95 -18.18
C SER A 77 -18.74 2.73 -19.69
N GLY A 78 -19.88 2.18 -20.13
CA GLY A 78 -20.40 2.32 -21.49
C GLY A 78 -21.39 3.49 -21.54
#